data_AF-A0A6G4X867-F1
#
_entry.id   AF-A0A6G4X867-F1
#
_cell.length_a   1.000
_cell.length_b   1.000
_cell.length_c   1.000
_cell.angle_alpha   90.00
_cell.angle_beta   90.00
_cell.angle_gamma   90.00
#
_symmetry.space_group_name_H-M   'P 1'
#
loop_
_entity.id
_entity.type
_entity.pdbx_description
1 polymer ?
#
loop_
_entity_poly.entity_id
_entity_poly.type
_entity_poly.pdbx_seq_one_letter_code
_entity_poly.pdbx_strand_id
1 'polypeptide(L)'
;MRLRGKLPRTVSVPLTATAFAAVLHLVWFWFLASSGGDLAAQDAWAEFVGQHPGSAYNLAWYGGMHPVSYSVISPYLMAVVGVRPTLMISGVLSSGLLALLLAKARGVRRPLPAALWGAFAFACNAASGRVTFALGMLFALAAVTTVWAWPERWGRPGGR
;
A
#
# COMPACT_ATOMS: atom_id res chain seq x y z
N MET A 1 -4.79 -19.60 -36.76
CA MET A 1 -4.25 -18.24 -36.56
C MET A 1 -4.67 -17.74 -35.17
N ARG A 2 -3.69 -17.66 -34.24
CA ARG A 2 -3.71 -17.12 -32.86
C ARG A 2 -4.81 -17.58 -31.86
N LEU A 3 -4.54 -18.69 -31.17
CA LEU A 3 -5.01 -18.89 -29.79
C LEU A 3 -4.31 -17.87 -28.87
N ARG A 4 -4.95 -16.72 -28.62
CA ARG A 4 -4.54 -15.83 -27.52
C ARG A 4 -4.86 -16.56 -26.21
N GLY A 5 -3.89 -17.30 -25.67
CA GLY A 5 -4.02 -17.92 -24.36
C GLY A 5 -4.39 -16.85 -23.33
N LYS A 6 -5.58 -16.93 -22.73
CA LYS A 6 -5.99 -16.01 -21.67
C LYS A 6 -5.05 -16.22 -20.47
N LEU A 7 -4.45 -15.13 -19.98
CA LEU A 7 -3.62 -15.18 -18.77
C LEU A 7 -4.42 -15.79 -17.60
N PRO A 8 -3.78 -16.58 -16.73
CA PRO A 8 -4.45 -17.16 -15.57
C PRO A 8 -4.98 -16.04 -14.66
N ARG A 9 -6.11 -16.29 -13.99
CA ARG A 9 -6.76 -15.29 -13.12
C ARG A 9 -5.85 -14.75 -12.01
N THR A 10 -4.89 -15.56 -11.54
CA THR A 10 -3.88 -15.19 -10.54
C THR A 10 -2.86 -14.18 -11.07
N VAL A 11 -2.85 -13.92 -12.38
CA VAL A 11 -1.99 -12.93 -13.04
C VAL A 11 -2.84 -11.79 -13.58
N SER A 12 -3.92 -12.09 -14.30
CA SER A 12 -4.75 -11.05 -14.91
C SER A 12 -5.44 -10.15 -13.89
N VAL A 13 -5.98 -10.71 -12.79
CA VAL A 13 -6.70 -9.92 -11.79
C VAL A 13 -5.78 -8.97 -11.01
N PRO A 14 -4.61 -9.41 -10.47
CA PRO A 14 -3.66 -8.49 -9.85
C PRO A 14 -3.12 -7.43 -10.78
N LEU A 15 -2.82 -7.77 -12.04
CA LEU A 15 -2.35 -6.78 -13.02
C LEU A 15 -3.41 -5.71 -13.28
N THR A 16 -4.67 -6.12 -13.50
CA THR A 16 -5.76 -5.16 -13.72
C THR A 16 -5.99 -4.28 -12.50
N ALA A 17 -6.02 -4.85 -11.28
CA ALA A 17 -6.22 -4.08 -10.05
C ALA A 17 -5.05 -3.12 -9.77
N THR A 18 -3.82 -3.54 -10.00
CA THR A 18 -2.61 -2.71 -9.82
C THR A 18 -2.60 -1.56 -10.82
N ALA A 19 -2.90 -1.83 -12.09
CA ALA A 19 -2.98 -0.79 -13.11
C ALA A 19 -4.10 0.22 -12.82
N PHE A 20 -5.27 -0.26 -12.41
CA PHE A 20 -6.39 0.60 -12.00
C PHE A 20 -6.03 1.46 -10.79
N ALA A 21 -5.42 0.87 -9.75
CA ALA A 21 -4.92 1.61 -8.60
C ALA A 21 -3.88 2.66 -8.98
N ALA A 22 -2.95 2.34 -9.89
CA ALA A 22 -1.93 3.29 -10.35
C ALA A 22 -2.58 4.51 -11.02
N VAL A 23 -3.57 4.30 -11.88
CA VAL A 23 -4.33 5.41 -12.50
C VAL A 23 -5.03 6.24 -11.43
N LEU A 24 -5.74 5.61 -10.48
CA LEU A 24 -6.43 6.34 -9.41
C LEU A 24 -5.47 7.17 -8.55
N HIS A 25 -4.29 6.62 -8.22
CA HIS A 25 -3.28 7.34 -7.43
C HIS A 25 -2.61 8.46 -8.22
N LEU A 26 -2.44 8.31 -9.53
CA LEU A 26 -1.99 9.40 -10.39
C LEU A 26 -3.03 10.52 -10.45
N VAL A 27 -4.31 10.19 -10.63
CA VAL A 27 -5.40 11.19 -10.58
C VAL A 27 -5.40 11.89 -9.22
N TRP A 28 -5.35 11.14 -8.13
CA TRP A 28 -5.22 11.73 -6.80
C TRP A 28 -4.00 12.66 -6.68
N PHE A 29 -2.83 12.24 -7.19
CA PHE A 29 -1.61 13.03 -7.12
C PHE A 29 -1.75 14.38 -7.85
N TRP A 30 -2.31 14.37 -9.05
CA TRP A 30 -2.45 15.58 -9.87
C TRP A 30 -3.52 16.55 -9.36
N PHE A 31 -4.60 16.05 -8.76
CA PHE A 31 -5.77 16.88 -8.43
C PHE A 31 -6.00 17.10 -6.94
N LEU A 32 -5.53 16.21 -6.07
CA LEU A 32 -5.92 16.17 -4.66
C LEU A 32 -4.75 16.15 -3.67
N ALA A 33 -3.52 15.84 -4.10
CA ALA A 33 -2.36 15.67 -3.19
C ALA A 33 -1.75 17.00 -2.70
N SER A 34 -2.60 17.95 -2.30
CA SER A 34 -2.20 19.20 -1.66
C SER A 34 -1.77 18.97 -0.20
N SER A 35 -1.00 19.89 0.38
CA SER A 35 -0.52 19.80 1.77
C SER A 35 -1.61 20.08 2.83
N GLY A 36 -2.86 19.69 2.57
CA GLY A 36 -3.99 19.85 3.48
C GLY A 36 -4.33 18.56 4.24
N GLY A 37 -5.17 18.69 5.27
CA GLY A 37 -5.68 17.54 6.04
C GLY A 37 -4.57 16.68 6.66
N ASP A 38 -4.75 15.35 6.65
CA ASP A 38 -3.77 14.44 7.25
C ASP A 38 -2.40 14.48 6.55
N LEU A 39 -2.32 14.89 5.28
CA LEU A 39 -1.02 15.01 4.59
C LEU A 39 -0.13 16.06 5.23
N ALA A 40 -0.70 17.14 5.77
CA ALA A 40 0.06 18.17 6.48
C ALA A 40 0.77 17.59 7.71
N ALA A 41 0.09 16.71 8.46
CA ALA A 41 0.69 16.02 9.59
C ALA A 41 1.82 15.08 9.14
N GLN A 42 1.60 14.33 8.05
CA GLN A 42 2.61 13.42 7.50
C GLN A 42 3.85 14.17 7.04
N ASP A 43 3.67 15.32 6.38
CA ASP A 43 4.73 16.23 5.96
C ASP A 43 5.50 16.79 7.16
N ALA A 44 4.80 17.31 8.16
CA ALA A 44 5.43 17.86 9.37
C ALA A 44 6.28 16.81 10.10
N TRP A 45 5.81 15.57 10.20
CA TRP A 45 6.56 14.49 10.82
C TRP A 45 7.77 14.04 9.99
N ALA A 46 7.62 13.95 8.67
CA ALA A 46 8.72 13.61 7.77
C ALA A 46 9.81 14.69 7.80
N GLU A 47 9.43 15.96 7.74
CA GLU A 47 10.36 17.09 7.82
C GLU A 47 11.07 17.15 9.17
N PHE A 48 10.32 17.02 10.27
CA PHE A 48 10.88 17.04 11.62
C PHE A 48 11.95 15.96 11.80
N VAL A 49 11.66 14.72 11.40
CA VAL A 49 12.61 13.62 11.53
C VAL A 49 13.78 13.78 10.55
N GLY A 50 13.57 14.38 9.38
CA GLY A 50 14.64 14.73 8.45
C GLY A 50 15.64 15.74 9.03
N GLN A 51 15.16 16.72 9.80
CA GLN A 51 15.99 17.76 10.43
C GLN A 51 16.56 17.32 11.80
N HIS A 52 15.80 16.51 12.54
CA HIS A 52 16.07 16.16 13.94
C HIS A 52 15.85 14.67 14.23
N PRO A 53 16.57 13.74 13.56
CA PRO A 53 16.29 12.30 13.61
C PRO A 53 16.50 11.67 15.00
N GLY A 54 17.34 12.26 15.84
CA GLY A 54 17.59 11.78 17.21
C GLY A 54 16.73 12.45 18.28
N SER A 55 15.85 13.38 17.91
CA SER A 55 15.06 14.11 18.91
C SER A 55 13.94 13.24 19.47
N ALA A 56 13.88 13.13 20.79
CA ALA A 56 12.83 12.41 21.50
C ALA A 56 11.47 13.13 21.42
N TYR A 57 11.46 14.46 21.25
CA TYR A 57 10.23 15.25 21.28
C TYR A 57 10.20 16.31 20.17
N ASN A 58 9.03 16.45 19.55
CA ASN A 58 8.69 17.58 18.70
C ASN A 58 7.86 18.58 19.53
N LEU A 59 8.46 19.73 19.87
CA LEU A 59 7.82 20.77 20.67
C LEU A 59 6.87 21.67 19.85
N ALA A 60 6.87 21.55 18.51
CA ALA A 60 5.97 22.31 17.65
C ALA A 60 4.51 21.83 17.72
N TRP A 61 4.26 20.67 18.36
CA TRP A 61 2.93 20.06 18.47
C TRP A 61 2.52 19.95 19.94
N TYR A 62 1.44 20.65 20.32
CA TYR A 62 0.78 20.57 21.65
C TYR A 62 1.73 20.71 22.86
N GLY A 63 2.82 21.48 22.74
CA GLY A 63 3.80 21.65 23.81
C GLY A 63 4.79 20.48 23.97
N GLY A 64 4.73 19.47 23.10
CA GLY A 64 5.64 18.33 23.06
C GLY A 64 4.94 17.03 22.71
N MET A 65 5.29 16.42 21.58
CA MET A 65 4.88 15.07 21.22
C MET A 65 6.05 14.20 20.79
N HIS A 66 6.04 12.94 21.22
CA HIS A 66 7.06 11.97 20.86
C HIS A 66 6.85 11.46 19.42
N PRO A 67 7.84 11.47 18.50
CA PRO A 67 7.64 11.06 17.10
C PRO A 67 7.07 9.64 16.94
N VAL A 68 7.45 8.72 17.82
CA VAL A 68 6.95 7.34 17.83
C VAL A 68 5.45 7.25 18.14
N SER A 69 4.83 8.25 18.77
CA SER A 69 3.37 8.27 18.97
C SER A 69 2.62 8.29 17.64
N TYR A 70 3.28 8.82 16.59
CA TYR A 70 2.76 8.79 15.23
C TYR A 70 3.13 7.49 14.52
N SER A 71 4.42 7.13 14.50
CA SER A 71 4.93 5.86 13.99
C SER A 71 6.45 5.74 14.21
N VAL A 72 6.93 4.52 14.46
CA VAL A 72 8.36 4.23 14.62
C VAL A 72 9.15 4.40 13.32
N ILE A 73 8.56 4.02 12.17
CA ILE A 73 9.30 3.81 10.92
C ILE A 73 8.90 4.82 9.84
N SER A 74 7.61 5.08 9.68
CA SER A 74 7.12 5.81 8.51
C SER A 74 7.62 7.25 8.39
N PRO A 75 7.83 8.05 9.46
CA PRO A 75 8.37 9.40 9.31
C PRO A 75 9.76 9.40 8.68
N TYR A 76 10.65 8.49 9.11
CA TYR A 76 11.99 8.32 8.53
C TYR A 76 11.94 7.89 7.07
N LEU A 77 11.08 6.92 6.74
CA LEU A 77 10.91 6.47 5.35
C LEU A 77 10.41 7.61 4.47
N MET A 78 9.42 8.37 4.94
CA MET A 78 8.86 9.51 4.21
C MET A 78 9.83 10.69 4.10
N ALA A 79 10.75 10.86 5.05
CA ALA A 79 11.81 11.87 4.94
C ALA A 79 12.77 11.58 3.77
N VAL A 80 12.99 10.30 3.44
CA VAL A 80 13.87 9.87 2.34
C VAL A 80 13.12 9.73 1.02
N VAL A 81 11.97 9.06 1.04
CA VAL A 81 11.20 8.70 -0.17
C VAL A 81 10.20 9.79 -0.57
N GLY A 82 9.79 10.62 0.39
CA GLY A 82 8.70 11.58 0.26
C GLY A 82 7.36 11.00 0.67
N VAL A 83 6.50 11.86 1.23
CA VAL A 83 5.16 11.49 1.73
C VAL A 83 4.24 10.98 0.61
N ARG A 84 4.10 11.75 -0.49
CA ARG A 84 3.20 11.37 -1.60
C ARG A 84 3.66 10.09 -2.31
N PRO A 85 4.93 9.93 -2.71
CA PRO A 85 5.39 8.69 -3.32
C PRO A 85 5.20 7.47 -2.40
N THR A 86 5.45 7.61 -1.10
CA THR A 86 5.21 6.53 -0.13
C THR A 86 3.76 6.08 -0.11
N LEU A 87 2.81 7.03 -0.10
CA LEU A 87 1.37 6.73 -0.15
C LEU A 87 0.97 6.03 -1.46
N MET A 88 1.45 6.54 -2.59
CA MET A 88 1.14 5.98 -3.90
C MET A 88 1.68 4.56 -4.05
N ILE A 89 2.95 4.33 -3.72
CA ILE A 89 3.57 3.00 -3.79
C ILE A 89 2.83 2.03 -2.87
N SER A 90 2.53 2.45 -1.64
CA SER A 90 1.83 1.61 -0.67
C SER A 90 0.43 1.22 -1.16
N GLY A 91 -0.36 2.17 -1.65
CA GLY A 91 -1.71 1.91 -2.14
C GLY A 91 -1.74 1.04 -3.41
N VAL A 92 -0.84 1.29 -4.36
CA VAL A 92 -0.75 0.53 -5.62
C VAL A 92 -0.32 -0.92 -5.36
N LEU A 93 0.73 -1.13 -4.57
CA LEU A 93 1.20 -2.48 -4.24
C LEU A 93 0.18 -3.25 -3.40
N SER A 94 -0.45 -2.59 -2.42
CA SER A 94 -1.54 -3.19 -1.62
C SER A 94 -2.69 -3.67 -2.48
N SER A 95 -3.07 -2.89 -3.51
CA SER A 95 -4.14 -3.26 -4.44
C SER A 95 -3.81 -4.54 -5.21
N GLY A 96 -2.56 -4.67 -5.68
CA GLY A 96 -2.08 -5.88 -6.35
C GLY A 96 -2.04 -7.11 -5.44
N LEU A 97 -1.56 -6.95 -4.21
CA LEU A 97 -1.49 -8.03 -3.22
C LEU A 97 -2.88 -8.51 -2.79
N LEU A 98 -3.80 -7.59 -2.50
CA LEU A 98 -5.18 -7.91 -2.19
C LEU A 98 -5.85 -8.66 -3.36
N ALA A 99 -5.64 -8.19 -4.58
CA ALA A 99 -6.14 -8.85 -5.78
C ALA A 99 -5.58 -10.27 -5.96
N LEU A 100 -4.31 -10.49 -5.61
CA LEU A 100 -3.68 -11.81 -5.67
C LEU A 100 -4.29 -12.76 -4.64
N LEU A 101 -4.49 -12.30 -3.41
CA LEU A 101 -5.17 -13.05 -2.35
C LEU A 101 -6.58 -13.44 -2.78
N LEU A 102 -7.36 -12.49 -3.28
CA LEU A 102 -8.72 -12.74 -3.78
C LEU A 102 -8.75 -13.71 -4.96
N ALA A 103 -7.78 -13.61 -5.89
CA ALA A 103 -7.71 -14.51 -7.03
C ALA A 103 -7.32 -15.95 -6.65
N LYS A 104 -6.62 -16.14 -5.53
CA LYS A 104 -6.26 -17.46 -4.97
C LYS A 104 -7.34 -18.03 -4.05
N ALA A 105 -8.20 -17.20 -3.46
CA ALA A 105 -9.24 -17.64 -2.55
C ALA A 105 -10.28 -18.54 -3.25
N ARG A 106 -10.46 -19.78 -2.76
CA ARG A 106 -11.39 -20.76 -3.35
C ARG A 106 -12.85 -20.33 -3.29
N GLY A 107 -13.23 -19.55 -2.28
CA GLY A 107 -14.60 -19.05 -2.10
C GLY A 107 -14.99 -17.87 -3.00
N VAL A 108 -14.02 -17.21 -3.65
CA VAL A 108 -14.29 -15.99 -4.42
C VAL A 108 -14.53 -16.34 -5.88
N ARG A 109 -15.81 -16.40 -6.27
CA ARG A 109 -16.23 -16.75 -7.64
C ARG A 109 -15.83 -15.68 -8.67
N ARG A 110 -15.90 -14.40 -8.28
CA ARG A 110 -15.58 -13.24 -9.13
C ARG A 110 -14.61 -12.30 -8.41
N PRO A 111 -13.30 -12.54 -8.49
CA PRO A 111 -12.31 -11.77 -7.72
C PRO A 111 -12.10 -10.35 -8.25
N LEU A 112 -12.33 -10.10 -9.55
CA LEU A 112 -12.03 -8.81 -10.16
C LEU A 112 -12.87 -7.65 -9.59
N PRO A 113 -14.21 -7.72 -9.48
CA PRO A 113 -14.99 -6.63 -8.88
C PRO A 113 -14.57 -6.30 -7.44
N ALA A 114 -14.30 -7.33 -6.63
CA ALA A 114 -13.83 -7.15 -5.26
C ALA A 114 -12.43 -6.49 -5.22
N ALA A 115 -11.53 -6.90 -6.11
CA ALA A 115 -10.21 -6.30 -6.23
C ALA A 115 -10.25 -4.83 -6.67
N LEU A 116 -11.14 -4.47 -7.61
CA LEU A 116 -11.32 -3.09 -8.06
C LEU A 116 -11.90 -2.21 -6.94
N TRP A 117 -12.84 -2.73 -6.15
CA TRP A 117 -13.33 -2.05 -4.94
C TRP A 117 -12.25 -1.86 -3.89
N GLY A 118 -11.38 -2.86 -3.70
CA GLY A 118 -10.21 -2.72 -2.82
C GLY A 118 -9.24 -1.63 -3.29
N ALA A 119 -8.93 -1.60 -4.59
CA ALA A 119 -8.10 -0.55 -5.19
C ALA A 119 -8.71 0.85 -5.02
N PHE A 120 -10.03 0.96 -5.21
CA PHE A 120 -10.76 2.20 -4.97
C PHE A 120 -10.70 2.61 -3.49
N ALA A 121 -10.87 1.67 -2.55
CA ALA A 121 -10.74 1.94 -1.12
C ALA A 121 -9.35 2.45 -0.73
N PHE A 122 -8.28 1.91 -1.33
CA PHE A 122 -6.93 2.44 -1.15
C PHE A 122 -6.76 3.85 -1.72
N ALA A 123 -7.40 4.16 -2.85
CA ALA A 123 -7.43 5.52 -3.37
C ALA A 123 -8.23 6.49 -2.46
N CYS A 124 -9.32 6.03 -1.84
CA CYS A 124 -10.03 6.82 -0.82
C CYS A 124 -9.15 7.08 0.41
N ASN A 125 -8.36 6.09 0.84
CA ASN A 125 -7.37 6.30 1.89
C ASN A 125 -6.33 7.35 1.49
N ALA A 126 -5.87 7.33 0.23
CA ALA A 126 -4.99 8.36 -0.31
C ALA A 126 -5.65 9.75 -0.27
N ALA A 127 -6.93 9.85 -0.68
CA ALA A 127 -7.71 11.07 -0.58
C ALA A 127 -7.85 11.58 0.87
N SER A 128 -7.89 10.68 1.86
CA SER A 128 -7.86 11.04 3.28
C SER A 128 -6.49 11.46 3.80
N GLY A 129 -5.39 11.22 3.06
CA GLY A 129 -4.03 11.59 3.45
C GLY A 129 -3.32 10.65 4.43
N ARG A 130 -3.87 9.45 4.67
CA ARG A 130 -3.36 8.51 5.70
C ARG A 130 -2.20 7.64 5.18
N VAL A 131 -1.01 8.24 5.10
CA VAL A 131 0.20 7.56 4.57
C VAL A 131 0.72 6.47 5.49
N THR A 132 0.78 6.71 6.80
CA THR A 132 1.19 5.70 7.79
C THR A 132 0.32 4.44 7.75
N PHE A 133 -1.00 4.61 7.67
CA PHE A 133 -1.94 3.50 7.51
C PHE A 133 -1.72 2.74 6.20
N ALA A 134 -1.54 3.44 5.08
CA ALA A 134 -1.29 2.81 3.79
C ALA A 134 -0.03 1.93 3.81
N LEU A 135 1.04 2.42 4.43
CA LEU A 135 2.28 1.68 4.57
C LEU A 135 2.09 0.43 5.46
N GLY A 136 1.38 0.57 6.58
CA GLY A 136 1.02 -0.57 7.43
C GLY A 136 0.18 -1.62 6.69
N MET A 137 -0.78 -1.18 5.89
CA MET A 137 -1.61 -2.06 5.05
C MET A 137 -0.79 -2.82 4.01
N LEU A 138 0.20 -2.17 3.38
CA LEU A 138 1.13 -2.83 2.46
C LEU A 138 1.88 -3.97 3.17
N PHE A 139 2.46 -3.71 4.34
CA PHE A 139 3.18 -4.75 5.09
C PHE A 139 2.26 -5.87 5.56
N ALA A 140 1.06 -5.54 6.05
CA ALA A 140 0.08 -6.53 6.47
C ALA A 140 -0.33 -7.46 5.32
N LEU A 141 -0.67 -6.88 4.16
CA LEU A 141 -1.03 -7.67 2.97
C LEU A 141 0.15 -8.46 2.42
N ALA A 142 1.36 -7.90 2.45
CA ALA A 142 2.56 -8.62 2.05
C ALA A 142 2.78 -9.84 2.94
N ALA A 143 2.68 -9.70 4.26
CA ALA A 143 2.80 -10.81 5.21
C ALA A 143 1.73 -11.89 5.01
N VAL A 144 0.47 -11.50 4.81
CA VAL A 144 -0.60 -12.48 4.52
C VAL A 144 -0.33 -13.17 3.19
N THR A 145 0.09 -12.43 2.17
CA THR A 145 0.40 -12.98 0.85
C THR A 145 1.59 -13.93 0.90
N THR A 146 2.66 -13.61 1.64
CA THR A 146 3.80 -14.52 1.76
C THR A 146 3.44 -15.83 2.45
N VAL A 147 2.52 -15.82 3.42
CA VAL A 147 2.08 -17.05 4.10
C VAL A 147 1.07 -17.84 3.25
N TRP A 148 0.04 -17.18 2.72
CA TRP A 148 -1.10 -17.86 2.07
C TRP A 148 -0.94 -18.06 0.57
N ALA A 149 -0.14 -17.21 -0.10
CA ALA A 149 0.08 -17.30 -1.53
C ALA A 149 1.47 -17.90 -1.87
N TRP A 150 2.24 -18.38 -0.88
CA TRP A 150 3.51 -19.07 -1.15
C TRP A 150 3.30 -20.27 -2.08
N PRO A 151 4.20 -20.52 -3.04
CA PRO A 151 4.12 -21.72 -3.86
C PRO A 151 4.38 -22.96 -2.98
N GLU A 152 3.40 -23.87 -2.87
CA GLU A 152 3.52 -25.16 -2.16
C GLU A 152 4.58 -26.13 -2.78
N ARG A 153 5.36 -25.68 -3.77
CA ARG A 153 6.22 -26.56 -4.60
C ARG A 153 7.55 -26.97 -3.97
N TRP A 154 7.87 -26.56 -2.74
CA TRP A 154 9.17 -26.88 -2.13
C TRP A 154 9.19 -28.07 -1.16
N GLY A 155 8.15 -28.91 -1.14
CA GLY A 155 8.01 -29.95 -0.11
C GLY A 155 7.37 -31.28 -0.53
N ARG A 156 7.45 -31.67 -1.80
CA ARG A 156 7.24 -33.09 -2.16
C ARG A 156 8.49 -33.64 -2.81
N PRO A 157 9.38 -34.30 -2.04
CA PRO A 157 10.25 -35.29 -2.64
C PRO A 157 9.34 -36.30 -3.34
N GLY A 158 9.59 -36.58 -4.62
CA GLY A 158 9.00 -37.74 -5.25
C GLY A 158 9.28 -38.96 -4.38
N GLY A 159 8.24 -39.68 -3.98
CA GLY A 159 8.38 -40.71 -2.97
C GLY A 159 7.14 -41.59 -2.82
N ARG A 160 6.90 -42.38 -3.87
CA ARG A 160 6.04 -43.59 -3.95
C ARG A 160 4.53 -43.37 -3.97
#